data_AF-A0A930W078-F1
#
_entry.id   AF-A0A930W078-F1
#
_cell.length_a   1.000
_cell.length_b   1.000
_cell.length_c   1.000
_cell.angle_alpha   90.00
_cell.angle_beta   90.00
_cell.angle_gamma   90.00
#
_symmetry.space_group_name_H-M   'P 1'
#
loop_
_entity.id
_entity.type
_entity.pdbx_description
1 polymer ?
#
loop_
_entity_poly.entity_id
_entity_poly.type
_entity_poly.pdbx_seq_one_letter_code
_entity_poly.pdbx_strand_id
1 'polypeptide(L)' 'GMECMLGCMLEAKISVNAAVALACAKKIVTRIDLDGPVLCREDPIEGGAQFNEKDITASTAPGLGIKGVAGLKML' A
#
# COMPACT_ATOMS: atom_id res chain seq x y z
N GLY A 1 16.58 14.56 15.13
CA GLY A 1 15.92 14.68 13.81
C GLY A 1 14.44 14.94 14.02
N MET A 2 13.70 15.29 12.97
CA MET A 2 12.24 15.43 13.02
C MET A 2 11.58 14.13 12.54
N GLU A 3 10.51 13.73 13.20
CA GLU A 3 9.70 12.59 12.75
C GLU A 3 9.00 12.92 11.44
N CYS A 4 8.70 11.88 10.65
CA CYS A 4 8.03 11.99 9.37
C CYS A 4 6.72 11.22 9.37
N MET A 5 5.83 11.65 8.47
CA MET A 5 4.58 10.98 8.13
C MET A 5 4.60 10.61 6.65
N LEU A 6 4.10 9.43 6.31
CA LEU A 6 3.88 9.00 4.92
C LEU A 6 2.39 9.03 4.60
N GLY A 7 2.04 9.74 3.53
CA GLY A 7 0.69 9.81 2.99
C GLY A 7 0.57 9.14 1.61
N CYS A 8 -0.63 9.16 1.04
CA CYS A 8 -0.88 8.90 -0.38
C CYS A 8 -1.80 9.96 -1.00
N MET A 9 -1.78 10.11 -2.32
CA MET A 9 -2.89 10.79 -3.02
C MET A 9 -4.12 9.86 -3.09
N LEU A 10 -5.11 10.20 -3.94
CA LEU A 10 -6.18 9.27 -4.32
C LEU A 10 -5.61 8.15 -5.21
N GLU A 11 -4.85 7.27 -4.58
CA GLU A 11 -4.06 6.22 -5.20
C GLU A 11 -4.62 4.84 -4.85
N ALA A 12 -4.58 3.94 -5.84
CA ALA A 12 -4.94 2.55 -5.64
C ALA A 12 -3.85 1.77 -4.90
N LYS A 13 -4.20 0.55 -4.48
CA LYS A 13 -3.37 -0.35 -3.67
C LYS A 13 -1.95 -0.57 -4.18
N ILE A 14 -1.69 -0.53 -5.49
CA ILE A 14 -0.33 -0.69 -6.04
C ILE A 14 0.62 0.38 -5.47
N SER A 15 0.26 1.65 -5.57
CA SER A 15 1.12 2.76 -5.14
C SER A 15 1.22 2.81 -3.61
N VAL A 16 0.07 2.69 -2.94
CA VAL A 16 0.01 2.75 -1.47
C VAL A 16 0.80 1.60 -0.83
N ASN A 17 0.83 0.42 -1.45
CA ASN A 17 1.65 -0.69 -0.99
C ASN A 17 3.17 -0.39 -1.04
N ALA A 18 3.63 0.44 -2.00
CA ALA A 18 5.01 0.91 -1.99
C ALA A 18 5.28 1.87 -0.82
N ALA A 19 4.32 2.73 -0.48
CA ALA A 19 4.41 3.60 0.69
C ALA A 19 4.42 2.79 2.00
N VAL A 20 3.61 1.74 2.11
CA VAL A 20 3.64 0.80 3.25
C VAL A 20 5.02 0.18 3.42
N ALA A 21 5.62 -0.32 2.33
CA ALA A 21 6.96 -0.90 2.38
C ALA A 21 8.01 0.11 2.89
N LEU A 22 7.96 1.35 2.42
CA LEU A 22 8.86 2.41 2.89
C LEU A 22 8.62 2.75 4.37
N ALA A 23 7.36 2.85 4.80
CA ALA A 23 7.00 3.11 6.19
C ALA A 23 7.53 2.02 7.13
N CYS A 24 7.36 0.74 6.77
CA CYS A 24 7.90 -0.37 7.54
C CYS A 24 9.45 -0.40 7.56
N ALA A 25 10.11 0.08 6.51
CA ALA A 25 11.57 0.05 6.40
C ALA A 25 12.29 1.18 7.16
N LYS A 26 11.60 2.27 7.52
CA LYS A 26 12.23 3.49 8.03
C LYS A 26 11.66 3.92 9.37
N LYS A 27 12.46 3.75 10.44
CA LYS A 27 12.12 4.17 11.81
C LYS A 27 11.76 5.65 11.99
N ILE A 28 12.15 6.52 11.06
CA ILE A 28 11.81 7.96 11.10
C ILE A 28 10.34 8.21 10.75
N VAL A 29 9.69 7.26 10.05
CA VAL A 29 8.25 7.31 9.76
C VAL A 29 7.52 6.75 10.97
N THR A 30 6.84 7.62 11.71
CA THR A 30 6.12 7.24 12.93
C THR A 30 4.61 7.34 12.78
N ARG A 31 4.14 7.91 11.66
CA ARG A 31 2.73 8.10 11.32
C ARG A 31 2.49 7.79 9.85
N ILE A 32 1.30 7.31 9.54
CA ILE A 32 0.87 6.99 8.18
C ILE A 32 -0.55 7.48 7.95
N ASP A 33 -0.83 7.88 6.71
CA ASP A 33 -2.17 8.15 6.17
C ASP A 33 -2.26 7.49 4.79
N LEU A 34 -2.65 6.21 4.80
CA LEU A 34 -2.57 5.31 3.65
C LEU A 34 -3.95 4.68 3.36
N ASP A 35 -5.01 5.48 3.51
CA ASP A 35 -6.40 5.04 3.37
C ASP A 35 -6.95 5.12 1.93
N GLY A 36 -6.18 5.70 0.99
CA GLY A 36 -6.55 5.84 -0.42
C GLY A 36 -7.18 4.59 -1.07
N PRO A 37 -6.65 3.37 -0.87
CA PRO A 37 -7.23 2.16 -1.44
C PRO A 37 -8.60 1.81 -0.85
N VAL A 38 -8.86 2.17 0.41
CA VAL A 38 -10.14 1.91 1.10
C VAL A 38 -11.25 2.81 0.54
N LEU A 39 -10.90 3.95 -0.06
CA LEU A 39 -11.84 4.84 -0.73
C LEU A 39 -12.26 4.33 -2.12
N CYS A 40 -11.54 3.34 -2.67
CA CYS A 40 -11.86 2.76 -3.96
C CYS A 40 -13.05 1.79 -3.83
N ARG A 41 -13.97 1.84 -4.81
CA ARG A 41 -15.09 0.88 -4.86
C ARG A 41 -14.63 -0.57 -5.00
N GLU A 42 -13.51 -0.77 -5.70
CA GLU A 42 -12.99 -2.08 -6.07
C GLU A 42 -11.47 -2.10 -5.90
N ASP A 43 -10.94 -3.25 -5.48
CA ASP A 43 -9.50 -3.54 -5.45
C ASP A 43 -9.21 -4.75 -6.35
N PRO A 44 -8.77 -4.53 -7.60
CA PRO A 44 -8.45 -5.62 -8.53
C PRO A 44 -7.05 -6.20 -8.29
N ILE A 45 -6.32 -5.77 -7.26
CA ILE A 45 -4.91 -6.13 -7.07
C ILE A 45 -4.76 -7.41 -6.28
N GLU A 46 -4.13 -8.41 -6.89
CA GLU A 46 -3.80 -9.67 -6.26
C GLU A 46 -2.47 -9.56 -5.50
N GLY A 47 -2.47 -9.86 -4.20
CA GLY A 47 -1.30 -9.70 -3.34
C GLY A 47 -1.11 -8.29 -2.78
N GLY A 48 0.12 -7.93 -2.47
CA GLY A 48 0.48 -6.67 -1.79
C GLY A 48 0.11 -6.67 -0.30
N ALA A 49 0.13 -5.48 0.31
CA ALA A 49 -0.28 -5.25 1.68
C ALA A 49 -1.77 -5.53 1.87
N GLN A 50 -2.12 -6.03 3.06
CA GLN A 50 -3.51 -6.23 3.47
C GLN A 50 -4.00 -5.04 4.27
N PHE A 51 -5.14 -4.49 3.88
CA PHE A 51 -5.81 -3.37 4.54
C PHE A 51 -7.01 -3.94 5.30
N ASN A 52 -6.94 -3.94 6.62
CA ASN A 52 -8.00 -4.39 7.51
C ASN A 52 -8.42 -3.20 8.39
N GLU A 53 -9.32 -2.37 7.86
CA GLU A 53 -9.69 -1.08 8.43
C GLU A 53 -8.45 -0.21 8.68
N LYS A 54 -8.12 0.08 9.95
CA LYS A 54 -6.96 0.87 10.35
C LYS A 54 -5.64 0.09 10.33
N ASP A 55 -5.71 -1.24 10.33
CA ASP A 55 -4.53 -2.09 10.42
C ASP A 55 -4.05 -2.43 9.01
N ILE A 56 -2.79 -2.09 8.72
CA ILE A 56 -2.16 -2.39 7.43
C ILE A 56 -1.01 -3.37 7.66
N THR A 57 -1.11 -4.55 7.04
CA THR A 57 -0.09 -5.60 7.13
C THR A 57 0.71 -5.66 5.84
N ALA A 58 2.00 -5.36 5.91
CA ALA A 58 2.91 -5.47 4.76
C ALA A 58 3.03 -6.92 4.28
N SER A 59 3.16 -7.11 2.96
CA SER A 59 3.43 -8.43 2.39
C SER A 59 4.84 -8.90 2.76
N THR A 60 5.00 -10.20 2.97
CA THR A 60 6.31 -10.85 3.14
C THR A 60 6.86 -11.43 1.84
N ALA A 61 6.09 -11.37 0.74
CA ALA A 61 6.55 -11.82 -0.57
C ALA A 61 7.61 -10.85 -1.14
N PRO A 62 8.54 -11.32 -2.00
CA PRO A 62 9.56 -10.47 -2.60
C PRO A 62 9.01 -9.26 -3.36
N GLY A 63 9.78 -8.18 -3.40
CA GLY A 63 9.40 -6.93 -4.05
C GLY A 63 8.21 -6.28 -3.35
N LEU A 64 7.22 -5.85 -4.13
CA LEU A 64 5.97 -5.30 -3.60
C LEU A 64 4.95 -6.41 -3.26
N GLY A 65 5.25 -7.68 -3.49
CA GLY A 65 4.32 -8.79 -3.22
C GLY A 65 3.04 -8.78 -4.08
N ILE A 66 2.97 -7.95 -5.12
CA ILE A 66 1.90 -7.91 -6.11
C ILE A 66 2.09 -9.10 -7.07
N LYS A 67 1.01 -9.87 -7.27
CA LYS A 67 0.99 -11.08 -8.11
C LYS A 67 0.32 -10.84 -9.46
N GLY A 68 -0.64 -9.91 -9.52
CA GLY A 68 -1.40 -9.64 -10.72
C GLY A 68 -2.43 -8.54 -10.53
N VAL A 69 -3.06 -8.16 -11.65
CA VAL A 69 -4.20 -7.24 -11.69
C VAL A 69 -5.34 -7.96 -12.38
N ALA A 70 -6.40 -8.26 -11.64
CA ALA A 70 -7.56 -8.97 -12.15
C ALA A 70 -8.21 -8.20 -13.31
N GLY A 71 -8.47 -8.89 -14.42
CA GLY A 71 -9.12 -8.30 -15.59
C GLY A 71 -8.23 -7.43 -16.48
N LEU A 72 -6.93 -7.30 -16.20
CA LEU A 72 -6.00 -6.57 -17.07
C LEU A 72 -5.89 -7.27 -18.44
N LYS A 73 -6.19 -6.52 -19.50
CA LYS A 73 -5.98 -6.94 -20.89
C LYS A 73 -4.90 -6.07 -21.51
N MET A 74 -3.85 -6.71 -22.01
CA MET A 74 -2.83 -6.02 -22.80
C MET A 74 -3.40 -5.75 -24.20
N LEU A 75 -3.17 -4.53 -24.69
CA LEU A 75 -3.56 -4.10 -26.04
C LEU A 75 -2.56 -4.60 -27.09
#